data_AF-A0A562QS62-F1
#
_entry.id   AF-A0A562QS62-F1
#
_cell.length_a   1.000
_cell.length_b   1.000
_cell.length_c   1.000
_cell.angle_alpha   90.00
_cell.angle_beta   90.00
_cell.angle_gamma   90.00
#
_symmetry.space_group_name_H-M   'P 1'
#
loop_
_entity.id
_entity.type
_entity.pdbx_description
1 polymer ?
#
loop_
_entity_poly.entity_id
_entity_poly.type
_entity_poly.pdbx_seq_one_letter_code
_entity_poly.pdbx_strand_id
1 'polypeptide(L)'
;MCLIILAIDQHPDYPFILCGNRDEFHQRPTKQADYWSDVKHIFAGRDLEKGGTWLGVTTTGKIAAVTNVRDKIDIGTDFLSRGELVTDFLKGDISPKHFIEEVKTKEHDYQGYNVIVGENKDFHYSSNRVSDSVKLDQGFHVISNAKLNTSWPKAEQLKKNFTDSLRNELFEAEYIEKWLMILRDQTTFPDEELPHTGVGLELERMLSPIFINGEHYGTRASTIILLRRDGQIHFVEQSYGPNAVLQGRKDEMIHLK
;
A
#
# COMPACT_ATOMS: atom_id res chain seq x y z
N MET A 1 2.10 -8.81 -2.49
CA MET A 1 3.32 -8.20 -1.96
C MET A 1 3.33 -6.74 -2.38
N CYS A 2 3.55 -5.78 -1.49
CA CYS A 2 3.30 -4.36 -1.82
C CYS A 2 4.51 -3.50 -1.46
N LEU A 3 4.59 -2.31 -2.07
CA LEU A 3 5.52 -1.22 -1.75
C LEU A 3 4.71 0.08 -1.64
N ILE A 4 4.84 0.79 -0.53
CA ILE A 4 4.06 2.00 -0.21
C ILE A 4 5.00 3.08 0.30
N ILE A 5 4.80 4.32 -0.15
CA ILE A 5 5.31 5.53 0.48
C ILE A 5 4.15 6.37 1.00
N LEU A 6 4.32 6.89 2.21
CA LEU A 6 3.46 7.86 2.86
C LEU A 6 4.21 9.19 3.01
N ALA A 7 3.49 10.29 2.84
CA ALA A 7 3.96 11.62 3.19
C ALA A 7 2.93 12.29 4.11
N ILE A 8 3.31 12.54 5.36
CA ILE A 8 2.45 13.13 6.39
C ILE A 8 2.88 14.57 6.63
N ASP A 9 2.00 15.52 6.30
CA ASP A 9 2.23 16.96 6.39
C ASP A 9 3.54 17.41 5.69
N GLN A 10 3.78 16.85 4.49
CA GLN A 10 4.96 17.16 3.66
C GLN A 10 4.61 17.93 2.37
N HIS A 11 3.36 18.39 2.23
CA HIS A 11 2.90 19.20 1.10
C HIS A 11 1.95 20.29 1.60
N PRO A 12 1.99 21.52 1.04
CA PRO A 12 1.10 22.61 1.46
C PRO A 12 -0.38 22.24 1.30
N ASP A 13 -0.78 21.61 0.20
CA ASP A 13 -2.19 21.29 -0.09
C ASP A 13 -2.67 19.91 0.39
N TYR A 14 -1.73 18.98 0.59
CA TYR A 14 -2.04 17.57 0.87
C TYR A 14 -1.46 17.19 2.24
N PRO A 15 -2.24 17.28 3.33
CA PRO A 15 -1.81 16.82 4.66
C PRO A 15 -1.43 15.34 4.70
N PHE A 16 -1.92 14.54 3.75
CA PHE A 16 -1.52 13.15 3.60
C PHE A 16 -1.47 12.76 2.12
N ILE A 17 -0.39 12.10 1.73
CA ILE A 17 -0.21 11.46 0.43
C ILE A 17 0.18 10.01 0.67
N LEU A 18 -0.45 9.09 -0.05
CA LEU A 18 -0.02 7.70 -0.16
C LEU A 18 0.19 7.36 -1.64
N CYS A 19 1.33 6.77 -1.96
CA CYS A 19 1.58 6.19 -3.28
C CYS A 19 2.06 4.76 -3.08
N GLY A 20 1.53 3.80 -3.82
CA GLY A 20 1.99 2.42 -3.66
C GLY A 20 1.62 1.47 -4.79
N ASN A 21 2.38 0.39 -4.86
CA ASN A 21 2.16 -0.73 -5.76
C ASN A 21 1.64 -1.93 -4.97
N ARG A 22 0.66 -2.61 -5.57
CA ARG A 22 0.30 -3.98 -5.22
C ARG A 22 0.87 -4.92 -6.25
N ASP A 23 1.77 -5.79 -5.83
CA ASP A 23 2.29 -6.91 -6.60
C ASP A 23 1.56 -8.20 -6.22
N GLU A 24 1.13 -8.98 -7.19
CA GLU A 24 0.38 -10.21 -6.95
C GLU A 24 0.44 -11.15 -8.16
N PHE A 25 0.13 -12.42 -7.96
CA PHE A 25 -0.14 -13.35 -9.04
C PHE A 25 -1.29 -12.85 -9.93
N HIS A 26 -1.09 -12.85 -11.24
CA HIS A 26 -2.10 -12.41 -12.22
C HIS A 26 -3.32 -13.33 -12.25
N GLN A 27 -3.14 -14.61 -11.89
CA GLN A 27 -4.23 -15.58 -11.77
C GLN A 27 -5.15 -15.33 -10.58
N ARG A 28 -4.70 -14.57 -9.56
CA ARG A 28 -5.53 -14.21 -8.40
C ARG A 28 -6.63 -13.24 -8.85
N PRO A 29 -7.90 -13.66 -8.86
CA PRO A 29 -8.97 -12.82 -9.40
C PRO A 29 -9.11 -11.56 -8.54
N THR A 30 -9.08 -10.41 -9.20
CA THR A 30 -9.06 -9.08 -8.56
C THR A 30 -10.01 -8.16 -9.32
N LYS A 31 -10.82 -7.39 -8.58
CA LYS A 31 -11.63 -6.29 -9.12
C LYS A 31 -10.90 -4.97 -8.89
N GLN A 32 -10.88 -4.12 -9.91
CA GLN A 32 -10.37 -2.76 -9.83
C GLN A 32 -11.15 -1.93 -8.79
N ALA A 33 -10.51 -0.89 -8.25
CA ALA A 33 -11.13 0.03 -7.31
C ALA A 33 -12.48 0.60 -7.81
N ASP A 34 -13.47 0.49 -6.95
CA ASP A 34 -14.79 1.07 -7.10
C ASP A 34 -15.47 1.15 -5.72
N TYR A 35 -16.64 1.77 -5.64
CA TYR A 35 -17.48 1.63 -4.46
C TYR A 35 -17.93 0.18 -4.32
N TRP A 36 -17.80 -0.35 -3.11
CA TRP A 36 -18.24 -1.71 -2.82
C TRP A 36 -19.76 -1.80 -2.79
N SER A 37 -20.33 -2.79 -3.48
CA SER A 37 -21.78 -2.95 -3.60
C SER A 37 -22.45 -3.35 -2.28
N ASP A 38 -21.75 -4.12 -1.45
CA ASP A 38 -22.15 -4.59 -0.13
C ASP A 38 -21.85 -3.60 0.99
N VAL A 39 -20.83 -2.74 0.82
CA VAL A 39 -20.45 -1.71 1.78
C VAL A 39 -20.18 -0.39 1.07
N LYS A 40 -21.25 0.35 0.81
CA LYS A 40 -21.25 1.51 -0.10
C LYS A 40 -20.36 2.68 0.31
N HIS A 41 -19.92 2.75 1.57
CA HIS A 41 -19.01 3.79 2.02
C HIS A 41 -17.53 3.47 1.77
N ILE A 42 -17.20 2.26 1.30
CA ILE A 42 -15.82 1.85 0.98
C ILE A 42 -15.55 2.05 -0.52
N PHE A 43 -14.44 2.71 -0.83
CA PHE A 43 -13.84 2.77 -2.17
C PHE A 43 -12.48 2.07 -2.15
N ALA A 44 -12.39 0.91 -2.81
CA ALA A 44 -11.18 0.08 -2.79
C ALA A 44 -11.20 -0.96 -3.90
N GLY A 45 -10.02 -1.41 -4.35
CA GLY A 45 -9.91 -2.65 -5.11
C GLY A 45 -10.35 -3.85 -4.26
N ARG A 46 -10.75 -4.96 -4.88
CA ARG A 46 -11.23 -6.15 -4.15
C ARG A 46 -10.55 -7.42 -4.61
N ASP A 47 -10.04 -8.17 -3.65
CA ASP A 47 -9.62 -9.54 -3.82
C ASP A 47 -10.85 -10.43 -3.93
N LEU A 48 -11.04 -11.09 -5.08
CA LEU A 48 -12.22 -11.93 -5.31
C LEU A 48 -12.03 -13.37 -4.84
N GLU A 49 -10.81 -13.76 -4.46
CA GLU A 49 -10.51 -15.09 -3.92
C GLU A 49 -10.79 -15.14 -2.41
N LYS A 50 -10.35 -14.12 -1.68
CA LYS A 50 -10.51 -14.03 -0.22
C LYS A 50 -11.50 -12.95 0.25
N GLY A 51 -12.02 -12.13 -0.66
CA GLY A 51 -13.09 -11.16 -0.38
C GLY A 51 -12.66 -9.83 0.23
N GLY A 52 -11.40 -9.67 0.63
CA GLY A 52 -10.84 -8.47 1.27
C GLY A 52 -10.22 -7.45 0.31
N THR A 53 -9.39 -6.54 0.85
CA THR A 53 -8.65 -5.54 0.05
C THR A 53 -7.23 -5.32 0.57
N TRP A 54 -6.36 -4.77 -0.27
CA TRP A 54 -4.97 -4.42 0.07
C TRP A 54 -4.81 -2.94 0.47
N LEU A 55 -5.69 -2.07 -0.03
CA LEU A 55 -5.66 -0.63 0.16
C LEU A 55 -7.05 -0.08 -0.14
N GLY A 56 -7.54 0.80 0.72
CA GLY A 56 -8.86 1.40 0.53
C GLY A 56 -9.09 2.61 1.39
N VAL A 57 -10.14 3.35 1.05
CA VAL A 57 -10.61 4.50 1.80
C VAL A 57 -12.12 4.44 2.05
N THR A 58 -12.62 5.21 3.00
CA THR A 58 -14.05 5.40 3.21
C THR A 58 -14.51 6.82 2.92
N THR A 59 -15.82 7.00 2.70
CA THR A 59 -16.46 8.33 2.68
C THR A 59 -16.46 9.04 4.04
N THR A 60 -15.93 8.40 5.10
CA THR A 60 -15.74 9.02 6.43
C THR A 60 -14.29 9.43 6.68
N GLY A 61 -13.38 9.13 5.75
CA GLY A 61 -11.98 9.55 5.83
C GLY A 61 -11.04 8.51 6.42
N LYS A 62 -11.51 7.27 6.62
CA LYS A 62 -10.63 6.15 6.97
C LYS A 62 -9.79 5.78 5.77
N ILE A 63 -8.52 5.48 6.02
CA ILE A 63 -7.54 5.00 5.04
C ILE A 63 -6.86 3.80 5.67
N ALA A 64 -6.77 2.69 4.95
CA ALA A 64 -6.03 1.53 5.43
C ALA A 64 -5.32 0.79 4.30
N ALA A 65 -4.17 0.23 4.63
CA ALA A 65 -3.32 -0.50 3.70
C ALA A 65 -2.63 -1.67 4.40
N VAL A 66 -2.31 -2.71 3.64
CA VAL A 66 -1.52 -3.85 4.12
C VAL A 66 -0.40 -4.18 3.14
N THR A 67 0.76 -4.52 3.68
CA THR A 67 1.84 -5.16 2.91
C THR A 67 2.21 -6.48 3.57
N ASN A 68 2.67 -7.43 2.77
CA ASN A 68 3.20 -8.69 3.30
C ASN A 68 4.61 -8.43 3.83
N VAL A 69 4.98 -9.08 4.93
CA VAL A 69 6.41 -9.23 5.30
C VAL A 69 6.97 -10.42 4.52
N ARG A 70 8.14 -10.23 3.93
CA ARG A 70 8.89 -11.27 3.20
C ARG A 70 9.94 -11.83 4.15
N ASP A 71 9.59 -12.94 4.76
CA ASP A 71 10.42 -13.73 5.66
C ASP A 71 10.09 -15.22 5.52
N LYS A 72 10.61 -16.05 6.42
CA LYS A 72 10.25 -17.47 6.47
C LYS A 72 8.74 -17.59 6.72
N ILE A 73 8.08 -18.35 5.86
CA ILE A 73 6.66 -18.66 5.97
C ILE A 73 6.42 -19.46 7.25
N ASP A 74 5.43 -19.04 8.04
CA ASP A 74 5.04 -19.75 9.25
C ASP A 74 4.40 -21.10 8.90
N ILE A 75 4.68 -22.14 9.70
CA ILE A 75 4.16 -23.49 9.47
C ILE A 75 2.68 -23.54 9.88
N GLY A 76 1.81 -23.90 8.94
CA GLY A 76 0.36 -24.02 9.14
C GLY A 76 -0.41 -23.69 7.85
N THR A 77 -1.70 -24.03 7.79
CA THR A 77 -2.55 -23.76 6.61
C THR A 77 -3.73 -22.86 6.88
N ASP A 78 -4.04 -22.58 8.15
CA ASP A 78 -5.31 -21.98 8.56
C ASP A 78 -5.18 -20.49 8.88
N PHE A 79 -4.33 -19.78 8.14
CA PHE A 79 -4.15 -18.34 8.31
C PHE A 79 -5.26 -17.55 7.63
N LEU A 80 -5.74 -16.52 8.32
CA LEU A 80 -6.68 -15.53 7.78
C LEU A 80 -6.03 -14.70 6.67
N SER A 81 -6.85 -14.13 5.79
CA SER A 81 -6.36 -13.23 4.76
C SER A 81 -5.94 -11.90 5.39
N ARG A 82 -4.71 -11.46 5.14
CA ARG A 82 -4.23 -10.12 5.56
C ARG A 82 -5.10 -8.98 5.04
N GLY A 83 -5.81 -9.18 3.93
CA GLY A 83 -6.76 -8.19 3.40
C GLY A 83 -8.03 -8.02 4.24
N GLU A 84 -8.30 -8.94 5.17
CA GLU A 84 -9.36 -8.80 6.17
C GLU A 84 -9.03 -7.68 7.16
N LEU A 85 -7.77 -7.52 7.57
CA LEU A 85 -7.34 -6.41 8.44
C LEU A 85 -7.74 -5.04 7.86
N VAL A 86 -7.50 -4.83 6.57
CA VAL A 86 -7.88 -3.59 5.88
C VAL A 86 -9.41 -3.45 5.83
N THR A 87 -10.08 -4.54 5.49
CA THR A 87 -11.55 -4.56 5.34
C THR A 87 -12.26 -4.29 6.67
N ASP A 88 -11.79 -4.89 7.75
CA ASP A 88 -12.37 -4.77 9.09
C ASP A 88 -12.24 -3.33 9.61
N PHE A 89 -11.08 -2.70 9.42
CA PHE A 89 -10.89 -1.30 9.80
C PHE A 89 -11.83 -0.36 9.01
N LEU A 90 -11.94 -0.56 7.69
CA LEU A 90 -12.78 0.28 6.83
C LEU A 90 -14.29 0.06 7.06
N LYS A 91 -14.70 -1.12 7.54
CA LYS A 91 -16.09 -1.41 7.91
C LYS A 91 -16.45 -0.94 9.32
N GLY A 92 -15.51 -1.04 10.25
CA GLY A 92 -15.75 -0.73 11.66
C GLY A 92 -15.74 0.77 11.95
N ASP A 93 -16.09 1.13 13.19
CA ASP A 93 -16.14 2.52 13.68
C ASP A 93 -15.09 2.82 14.75
N ILE A 94 -14.20 1.88 15.04
CA ILE A 94 -13.16 2.06 16.06
C ILE A 94 -12.03 2.96 15.54
N SER A 95 -11.36 3.64 16.48
CA SER A 95 -10.25 4.56 16.17
C SER A 95 -9.02 3.79 15.65
N PRO A 96 -8.15 4.43 14.85
CA PRO A 96 -6.91 3.82 14.36
C PRO A 96 -6.06 3.18 15.46
N LYS A 97 -5.90 3.88 16.60
CA LYS A 97 -5.13 3.40 17.75
C LYS A 97 -5.72 2.11 18.33
N HIS A 98 -7.02 2.11 18.65
CA HIS A 98 -7.67 0.93 19.26
C HIS A 98 -7.70 -0.25 18.29
N PHE A 99 -7.90 0.01 16.99
CA PHE A 99 -7.85 -1.04 15.97
C PHE A 99 -6.51 -1.80 15.99
N ILE A 100 -5.39 -1.08 16.06
CA ILE A 100 -4.07 -1.72 16.12
C ILE A 100 -3.86 -2.51 17.41
N GLU A 101 -4.36 -2.00 18.54
CA GLU A 101 -4.33 -2.73 19.81
C GLU A 101 -5.12 -4.04 19.73
N GLU A 102 -6.29 -4.04 19.07
CA GLU A 102 -7.07 -5.26 18.82
C GLU A 102 -6.36 -6.24 17.88
N VAL A 103 -5.80 -5.75 16.78
CA VAL A 103 -5.07 -6.57 15.80
C VAL A 103 -3.90 -7.32 16.44
N LYS A 104 -3.18 -6.68 17.37
CA LYS A 104 -2.10 -7.33 18.12
C LYS A 104 -2.56 -8.54 18.92
N THR A 105 -3.79 -8.56 19.42
CA THR A 105 -4.31 -9.72 20.16
C THR A 105 -4.55 -10.94 19.28
N LYS A 106 -4.57 -10.76 17.95
CA LYS A 106 -4.85 -11.78 16.93
C LYS A 106 -3.68 -11.95 15.96
N GLU A 107 -2.48 -11.50 16.33
CA GLU A 107 -1.33 -11.43 15.41
C GLU A 107 -0.88 -12.79 14.86
N HIS A 108 -1.17 -13.88 15.59
CA HIS A 108 -0.86 -15.26 15.22
C HIS A 108 -1.84 -15.87 14.21
N ASP A 109 -2.99 -15.24 13.99
CA ASP A 109 -4.00 -15.71 13.02
C ASP A 109 -3.59 -15.39 11.57
N TYR A 110 -2.53 -14.60 11.38
CA TYR A 110 -2.08 -14.11 10.09
C TYR A 110 -0.62 -14.47 9.80
N GLN A 111 -0.31 -14.73 8.54
CA GLN A 111 1.06 -14.69 8.03
C GLN A 111 1.66 -13.28 8.16
N GLY A 112 2.99 -13.18 8.08
CA GLY A 112 3.74 -11.91 8.18
C GLY A 112 3.10 -10.73 7.44
N TYR A 113 2.78 -9.66 8.18
CA TYR A 113 2.14 -8.45 7.65
C TYR A 113 2.71 -7.16 8.23
N ASN A 114 2.49 -6.08 7.48
CA ASN A 114 2.49 -4.71 7.96
C ASN A 114 1.10 -4.13 7.68
N VAL A 115 0.48 -3.48 8.65
CA VAL A 115 -0.80 -2.80 8.49
C VAL A 115 -0.63 -1.32 8.84
N ILE A 116 -1.24 -0.47 8.03
CA ILE A 116 -1.36 0.96 8.27
C ILE A 116 -2.85 1.27 8.33
N VAL A 117 -3.26 1.98 9.36
CA VAL A 117 -4.63 2.49 9.48
C VAL A 117 -4.58 3.95 9.86
N GLY A 118 -5.53 4.74 9.38
CA GLY A 118 -5.64 6.12 9.81
C GLY A 118 -6.97 6.75 9.47
N GLU A 119 -7.25 7.82 10.19
CA GLU A 119 -8.45 8.65 10.07
C GLU A 119 -8.10 10.03 10.64
N ASN A 120 -8.63 11.11 10.05
CA ASN A 120 -8.45 12.47 10.59
C ASN A 120 -6.99 12.87 10.90
N LYS A 121 -6.05 12.49 10.02
CA LYS A 121 -4.59 12.72 10.17
C LYS A 121 -3.93 11.97 11.33
N ASP A 122 -4.63 11.04 11.98
CA ASP A 122 -4.07 10.13 12.98
C ASP A 122 -3.78 8.77 12.33
N PHE A 123 -2.52 8.57 11.92
CA PHE A 123 -2.08 7.35 11.26
C PHE A 123 -1.25 6.49 12.19
N HIS A 124 -1.49 5.18 12.15
CA HIS A 124 -0.77 4.21 12.95
C HIS A 124 -0.31 3.03 12.10
N TYR A 125 0.78 2.42 12.52
CA TYR A 125 1.40 1.27 11.90
C TYR A 125 1.54 0.13 12.91
N SER A 126 1.38 -1.11 12.44
CA SER A 126 1.69 -2.32 13.19
C SER A 126 2.15 -3.44 12.26
N SER A 127 2.87 -4.40 12.82
CA SER A 127 3.27 -5.62 12.16
C SER A 127 3.32 -6.75 13.19
N ASN A 128 3.04 -7.99 12.80
CA ASN A 128 3.23 -9.16 13.65
C ASN A 128 4.68 -9.70 13.63
N ARG A 129 5.61 -8.98 12.99
CA ARG A 129 7.04 -9.32 12.94
C ARG A 129 7.92 -8.37 13.75
N VAL A 130 7.34 -7.30 14.28
CA VAL A 130 7.99 -6.39 15.22
C VAL A 130 7.03 -6.05 16.35
N SER A 131 7.53 -5.94 17.57
CA SER A 131 6.71 -5.68 18.77
C SER A 131 5.99 -4.33 18.73
N ASP A 132 6.52 -3.38 17.96
CA ASP A 132 6.17 -1.98 18.08
C ASP A 132 4.98 -1.64 17.17
N SER A 133 3.86 -1.28 17.79
CA SER A 133 2.82 -0.50 17.14
C SER A 133 3.16 0.97 17.37
N VAL A 134 3.23 1.76 16.31
CA VAL A 134 3.63 3.16 16.41
C VAL A 134 2.61 4.06 15.74
N LYS A 135 2.34 5.20 16.38
CA LYS A 135 1.76 6.34 15.69
C LYS A 135 2.81 6.86 14.70
N LEU A 136 2.37 7.17 13.48
CA LEU A 136 3.24 7.72 12.44
C LEU A 136 3.35 9.24 12.62
N ASP A 137 4.56 9.72 12.84
CA ASP A 137 4.87 11.14 12.91
C ASP A 137 4.87 11.80 11.53
N GLN A 138 4.91 13.13 11.50
CA GLN A 138 5.12 13.91 10.29
C GLN A 138 6.41 13.49 9.57
N GLY A 139 6.39 13.47 8.25
CA GLY A 139 7.53 13.06 7.43
C GLY A 139 7.19 12.05 6.35
N PHE A 140 8.24 11.41 5.82
CA PHE A 140 8.14 10.38 4.79
C PHE A 140 8.37 9.00 5.38
N HIS A 141 7.44 8.09 5.14
CA HIS A 141 7.52 6.70 5.59
C HIS A 141 7.41 5.75 4.41
N VAL A 142 8.29 4.76 4.32
CA VAL A 142 8.26 3.76 3.24
C VAL A 142 8.14 2.37 3.84
N ILE A 143 7.25 1.58 3.25
CA ILE A 143 6.98 0.20 3.67
C ILE A 143 7.04 -0.68 2.43
N SER A 144 7.97 -1.62 2.43
CA SER A 144 8.02 -2.69 1.44
C SER A 144 7.59 -4.00 2.12
N ASN A 145 8.42 -5.03 2.04
CA ASN A 145 8.13 -6.35 2.60
C ASN A 145 9.00 -6.68 3.80
N ALA A 146 9.29 -5.65 4.59
CA ALA A 146 9.95 -5.73 5.88
C ALA A 146 9.29 -4.68 6.79
N LYS A 147 9.84 -4.48 8.00
CA LYS A 147 9.36 -3.44 8.91
C LYS A 147 9.39 -2.05 8.26
N LEU A 148 8.57 -1.15 8.78
CA LEU A 148 8.56 0.28 8.45
C LEU A 148 9.96 0.87 8.31
N ASN A 149 10.20 1.62 7.24
CA ASN A 149 11.45 2.34 6.96
C ASN A 149 12.70 1.46 6.90
N THR A 150 12.54 0.17 6.56
CA THR A 150 13.70 -0.69 6.24
C THR A 150 14.37 -0.17 4.98
N SER A 151 15.70 0.04 5.06
CA SER A 151 16.51 0.57 3.97
C SER A 151 16.80 -0.51 2.92
N TRP A 152 15.81 -0.82 2.10
CA TRP A 152 15.98 -1.61 0.88
C TRP A 152 16.25 -0.68 -0.30
N PRO A 153 17.08 -1.09 -1.29
CA PRO A 153 17.44 -0.20 -2.39
C PRO A 153 16.24 0.41 -3.11
N LYS A 154 15.20 -0.39 -3.39
CA LYS A 154 13.95 0.12 -4.00
C LYS A 154 13.14 1.06 -3.12
N ALA A 155 13.20 0.88 -1.80
CA ALA A 155 12.51 1.74 -0.85
C ALA A 155 13.19 3.11 -0.78
N GLU A 156 14.53 3.14 -0.75
CA GLU A 156 15.31 4.37 -0.80
C GLU A 156 15.16 5.07 -2.16
N GLN A 157 15.16 4.32 -3.26
CA GLN A 157 14.93 4.86 -4.60
C GLN A 157 13.54 5.49 -4.72
N LEU A 158 12.49 4.81 -4.24
CA LEU A 158 11.13 5.34 -4.21
C LEU A 158 11.06 6.62 -3.37
N LYS A 159 11.64 6.58 -2.16
CA LYS A 159 11.70 7.74 -1.26
C LYS A 159 12.36 8.93 -1.92
N LYS A 160 13.54 8.73 -2.50
CA LYS A 160 14.30 9.77 -3.19
C LYS A 160 13.52 10.35 -4.37
N ASN A 161 13.01 9.52 -5.26
CA ASN A 161 12.29 9.98 -6.45
C ASN A 161 11.01 10.74 -6.08
N PHE A 162 10.29 10.26 -5.06
CA PHE A 162 9.08 10.91 -4.56
C PHE A 162 9.40 12.25 -3.89
N THR A 163 10.40 12.33 -3.01
CA THR A 163 10.76 13.60 -2.34
C THR A 163 11.32 14.62 -3.34
N ASP A 164 12.12 14.18 -4.30
CA ASP A 164 12.60 15.03 -5.40
C ASP A 164 11.43 15.56 -6.25
N SER A 165 10.35 14.77 -6.38
CA SER A 165 9.17 15.16 -7.16
C SER A 165 8.43 16.36 -6.58
N LEU A 166 8.48 16.54 -5.24
CA LEU A 166 7.80 17.58 -4.48
C LEU A 166 8.54 18.92 -4.46
N ARG A 167 9.76 19.00 -4.98
CA ARG A 167 10.59 20.22 -4.94
C ARG A 167 10.06 21.35 -5.83
N ASN A 168 9.30 20.99 -6.86
CA ASN A 168 8.67 21.95 -7.76
C ASN A 168 7.17 21.95 -7.48
N GLU A 169 6.57 23.13 -7.42
CA GLU A 169 5.11 23.28 -7.42
C GLU A 169 4.57 22.85 -8.77
N LEU A 170 3.60 21.93 -8.76
CA LEU A 170 2.93 21.39 -9.92
C LEU A 170 1.41 21.41 -9.69
N PHE A 171 0.64 21.31 -10.76
CA PHE A 171 -0.78 21.02 -10.62
C PHE A 171 -0.99 19.57 -10.14
N GLU A 172 -2.10 19.33 -9.43
CA GLU A 172 -2.43 18.00 -8.88
C GLU A 172 -2.34 16.87 -9.91
N ALA A 173 -2.87 17.10 -11.12
CA ALA A 173 -2.81 16.13 -12.22
C ALA A 173 -1.36 15.81 -12.66
N GLU A 174 -0.47 16.79 -12.66
CA GLU A 174 0.94 16.59 -13.03
C GLU A 174 1.69 15.80 -11.95
N TYR A 175 1.38 16.04 -10.67
CA TYR A 175 1.89 15.20 -9.58
C TYR A 175 1.43 13.75 -9.75
N ILE A 176 0.15 13.53 -10.03
CA ILE A 176 -0.41 12.19 -10.23
C ILE A 176 0.32 11.45 -11.35
N GLU A 177 0.47 12.06 -12.53
CA GLU A 177 1.22 11.43 -13.64
C GLU A 177 2.67 11.13 -13.27
N LYS A 178 3.34 12.08 -12.60
CA LYS A 178 4.73 11.93 -12.16
C LYS A 178 4.89 10.79 -11.15
N TRP A 179 3.97 10.66 -10.20
CA TRP A 179 4.01 9.58 -9.21
C TRP A 179 3.65 8.22 -9.82
N LEU A 180 2.70 8.16 -10.77
CA LEU A 180 2.45 6.94 -11.54
C LEU A 180 3.68 6.52 -12.35
N MET A 181 4.43 7.47 -12.91
CA MET A 181 5.71 7.19 -13.58
C MET A 181 6.77 6.67 -12.61
N ILE A 182 6.90 7.26 -11.42
CA ILE A 182 7.83 6.79 -10.38
C ILE A 182 7.47 5.37 -9.92
N LEU A 183 6.17 5.09 -9.72
CA LEU A 183 5.68 3.76 -9.37
C LEU A 183 5.86 2.73 -10.49
N ARG A 184 6.22 3.15 -11.71
CA ARG A 184 6.50 2.29 -12.86
C ARG A 184 7.99 1.98 -13.06
N ASP A 185 8.85 2.41 -12.16
CA ASP A 185 10.30 2.22 -12.26
C ASP A 185 10.67 0.73 -12.14
N GLN A 186 11.32 0.19 -13.18
CA GLN A 186 11.75 -1.21 -13.29
C GLN A 186 13.25 -1.40 -12.99
N THR A 187 13.92 -0.38 -12.43
CA THR A 187 15.34 -0.46 -12.08
C THR A 187 15.60 -1.61 -11.12
N THR A 188 16.53 -2.49 -11.50
CA THR A 188 17.02 -3.60 -10.68
C THR A 188 18.30 -3.20 -9.96
N PHE A 189 18.63 -3.92 -8.89
CA PHE A 189 19.81 -3.65 -8.07
C PHE A 189 20.82 -4.82 -8.13
N PRO A 190 22.13 -4.55 -7.94
CA PRO A 190 23.16 -5.59 -7.83
C PRO A 190 22.86 -6.58 -6.70
N ASP A 191 23.30 -7.83 -6.84
CA ASP A 191 23.01 -8.92 -5.90
C ASP A 191 23.44 -8.62 -4.46
N GLU A 192 24.57 -7.94 -4.32
CA GLU A 192 25.16 -7.52 -3.04
C GLU A 192 24.32 -6.48 -2.29
N GLU A 193 23.43 -5.77 -2.98
CA GLU A 193 22.51 -4.79 -2.38
C GLU A 193 21.13 -5.41 -2.10
N LEU A 194 20.84 -6.60 -2.64
CA LEU A 194 19.56 -7.25 -2.44
C LEU A 194 19.40 -7.74 -0.99
N PRO A 195 18.19 -7.67 -0.44
CA PRO A 195 17.95 -8.25 0.88
C PRO A 195 18.07 -9.77 0.83
N HIS A 196 18.34 -10.38 2.00
CA HIS A 196 18.41 -11.82 2.16
C HIS A 196 17.19 -12.31 2.95
N THR A 197 16.03 -12.41 2.30
CA THR A 197 14.76 -12.75 2.98
C THR A 197 14.47 -14.25 3.05
N GLY A 198 15.28 -15.06 2.38
CA GLY A 198 15.15 -16.53 2.35
C GLY A 198 14.40 -17.09 1.12
N VAL A 199 14.00 -16.23 0.18
CA VAL A 199 13.30 -16.65 -1.06
C VAL A 199 14.22 -17.08 -2.20
N GLY A 200 15.54 -16.99 -2.02
CA GLY A 200 16.55 -17.28 -3.03
C GLY A 200 16.86 -16.11 -3.96
N LEU A 201 18.08 -16.08 -4.51
CA LEU A 201 18.61 -14.94 -5.24
C LEU A 201 17.82 -14.55 -6.49
N GLU A 202 17.35 -15.54 -7.26
CA GLU A 202 16.57 -15.30 -8.48
C GLU A 202 15.27 -14.54 -8.17
N LEU A 203 14.58 -14.94 -7.10
CA LEU A 203 13.36 -14.27 -6.68
C LEU A 203 13.66 -12.91 -6.06
N GLU A 204 14.75 -12.74 -5.31
CA GLU A 204 15.17 -11.41 -4.83
C GLU A 204 15.42 -10.43 -5.98
N ARG A 205 16.07 -10.87 -7.07
CA ARG A 205 16.27 -10.07 -8.29
C ARG A 205 14.94 -9.67 -8.92
N MET A 206 14.04 -10.64 -9.11
CA MET A 206 12.70 -10.40 -9.68
C MET A 206 11.89 -9.40 -8.86
N LEU A 207 11.99 -9.46 -7.53
CA LEU A 207 11.27 -8.59 -6.59
C LEU A 207 11.98 -7.26 -6.29
N SER A 208 13.17 -7.04 -6.87
CA SER A 208 14.02 -5.89 -6.60
C SER A 208 13.50 -4.55 -7.12
N PRO A 209 12.74 -4.45 -8.23
CA PRO A 209 12.25 -3.16 -8.70
C PRO A 209 11.07 -2.61 -7.88
N ILE A 210 10.76 -1.32 -8.11
CA ILE A 210 9.53 -0.67 -7.63
C ILE A 210 8.32 -1.26 -8.36
N PHE A 211 8.43 -1.41 -9.69
CA PHE A 211 7.44 -2.03 -10.56
C PHE A 211 7.92 -3.39 -11.05
N ILE A 212 7.21 -4.44 -10.68
CA ILE A 212 7.57 -5.80 -11.08
C ILE A 212 6.84 -6.14 -12.37
N ASN A 213 7.60 -6.34 -13.44
CA ASN A 213 7.07 -6.74 -14.73
C ASN A 213 7.27 -8.24 -14.95
N GLY A 214 6.18 -9.01 -14.97
CA GLY A 214 6.21 -10.45 -15.19
C GLY A 214 4.91 -11.00 -15.74
N GLU A 215 5.01 -12.20 -16.32
CA GLU A 215 3.90 -12.89 -16.97
C GLU A 215 2.91 -13.50 -15.96
N HIS A 216 3.43 -14.15 -14.91
CA HIS A 216 2.60 -14.84 -13.91
C HIS A 216 2.43 -14.04 -12.61
N TYR A 217 3.43 -13.23 -12.26
CA TYR A 217 3.47 -12.41 -11.07
C TYR A 217 4.01 -11.03 -11.44
N GLY A 218 3.41 -9.97 -10.91
CA GLY A 218 3.88 -8.61 -11.12
C GLY A 218 3.02 -7.56 -10.44
N THR A 219 3.37 -6.29 -10.64
CA THR A 219 2.59 -5.15 -10.18
C THR A 219 1.24 -5.16 -10.90
N ARG A 220 0.17 -5.24 -10.11
CA ARG A 220 -1.24 -5.37 -10.53
C ARG A 220 -2.00 -4.06 -10.41
N ALA A 221 -1.62 -3.22 -9.47
CA ALA A 221 -2.19 -1.90 -9.28
C ALA A 221 -1.12 -0.92 -8.78
N SER A 222 -1.14 0.30 -9.31
CA SER A 222 -0.46 1.47 -8.75
C SER A 222 -1.53 2.43 -8.25
N THR A 223 -1.51 2.77 -6.98
CA THR A 223 -2.53 3.60 -6.33
C THR A 223 -1.91 4.85 -5.72
N ILE A 224 -2.60 5.98 -5.91
CA ILE A 224 -2.30 7.28 -5.31
C ILE A 224 -3.52 7.71 -4.52
N ILE A 225 -3.32 8.16 -3.28
CA ILE A 225 -4.35 8.74 -2.43
C ILE A 225 -3.85 10.10 -1.95
N LEU A 226 -4.64 11.14 -2.21
CA LEU A 226 -4.38 12.50 -1.74
C LEU A 226 -5.51 12.92 -0.82
N LEU A 227 -5.20 13.12 0.46
CA LEU A 227 -6.10 13.84 1.35
C LEU A 227 -5.84 15.33 1.20
N ARG A 228 -6.82 16.08 0.74
CA ARG A 228 -6.76 17.54 0.56
C ARG A 228 -7.17 18.26 1.84
N ARG A 229 -6.68 19.50 2.02
CA ARG A 229 -7.06 20.33 3.18
C ARG A 229 -8.54 20.72 3.22
N ASP A 230 -9.22 20.70 2.09
CA ASP A 230 -10.68 20.92 1.98
C ASP A 230 -11.53 19.72 2.43
N GLY A 231 -10.90 18.62 2.87
CA GLY A 231 -11.59 17.42 3.33
C GLY A 231 -12.06 16.51 2.20
N GLN A 232 -11.46 16.60 1.01
CA GLN A 232 -11.68 15.64 -0.07
C GLN A 232 -10.54 14.63 -0.16
N ILE A 233 -10.84 13.41 -0.60
CA ILE A 233 -9.86 12.41 -0.97
C ILE A 233 -9.87 12.24 -2.48
N HIS A 234 -8.74 12.47 -3.14
CA HIS A 234 -8.54 12.07 -4.53
C HIS A 234 -7.89 10.68 -4.54
N PHE A 235 -8.60 9.68 -5.06
CA PHE A 235 -8.12 8.33 -5.22
C PHE A 235 -7.89 8.02 -6.71
N VAL A 236 -6.65 7.68 -7.07
CA VAL A 236 -6.28 7.27 -8.42
C VAL A 236 -5.69 5.87 -8.39
N GLU A 237 -6.19 4.96 -9.22
CA GLU A 237 -5.62 3.62 -9.37
C GLU A 237 -5.47 3.24 -10.84
N GLN A 238 -4.25 2.83 -11.21
CA GLN A 238 -3.93 2.26 -12.50
C GLN A 238 -3.74 0.74 -12.37
N SER A 239 -4.48 -0.03 -13.16
CA SER A 239 -4.47 -1.50 -13.14
C SER A 239 -3.66 -2.10 -14.28
N TYR A 240 -2.94 -3.19 -14.00
CA TYR A 240 -2.10 -3.90 -14.95
C TYR A 240 -2.39 -5.40 -14.93
N GLY A 241 -2.23 -6.03 -16.09
CA GLY A 241 -2.23 -7.47 -16.29
C GLY A 241 -0.82 -8.02 -16.55
N PRO A 242 -0.72 -9.28 -17.03
CA PRO A 242 0.53 -9.90 -17.44
C PRO A 242 1.37 -9.00 -18.34
N ASN A 243 2.68 -9.01 -18.15
CA ASN A 243 3.64 -8.25 -18.97
C ASN A 243 3.36 -6.73 -18.98
N ALA A 244 2.88 -6.20 -17.85
CA ALA A 244 2.57 -4.79 -17.64
C ALA A 244 1.51 -4.21 -18.61
N VAL A 245 0.66 -5.06 -19.20
CA VAL A 245 -0.45 -4.62 -20.05
C VAL A 245 -1.41 -3.76 -19.24
N LEU A 246 -1.62 -2.51 -19.65
CA LEU A 246 -2.55 -1.59 -19.00
C LEU A 246 -3.98 -2.10 -19.16
N GLN A 247 -4.70 -2.24 -18.04
CA GLN A 247 -6.09 -2.74 -18.03
C GLN A 247 -7.12 -1.64 -17.78
N GLY A 248 -6.72 -0.55 -17.11
CA GLY A 248 -7.62 0.57 -16.87
C GLY A 248 -7.07 1.53 -15.84
N ARG A 249 -7.78 2.65 -15.68
CA ARG A 249 -7.54 3.65 -14.66
C ARG A 249 -8.85 4.06 -14.02
N LYS A 250 -8.83 4.24 -12.71
CA LYS A 250 -9.89 4.86 -11.91
C LYS A 250 -9.32 6.11 -11.28
N ASP A 251 -10.15 7.13 -11.24
CA ASP A 251 -9.81 8.49 -10.84
C ASP A 251 -11.10 9.03 -10.21
N GLU A 252 -11.12 9.10 -8.88
CA GLU A 252 -12.34 9.35 -8.10
C GLU A 252 -12.08 10.42 -7.03
N MET A 253 -12.97 11.42 -7.00
CA MET A 253 -13.02 12.44 -5.97
C MET A 253 -14.06 12.08 -4.90
N ILE A 254 -13.57 11.64 -3.75
CA ILE A 254 -14.38 11.18 -2.63
C ILE A 254 -14.59 12.35 -1.66
N HIS A 255 -15.84 12.75 -1.49
CA HIS A 255 -16.23 13.81 -0.57
C HIS A 255 -16.49 13.20 0.80
N LEU A 256 -15.74 13.65 1.81
CA LEU A 256 -15.95 13.19 3.18
C LEU A 256 -17.27 13.73 3.72
N LYS A 257 -18.03 12.85 4.39
CA LYS A 257 -19.32 13.16 5.01
C LYS A 257 -19.17 13.79 6.38
#